data_AF-A0A1D2VKJ1-F1
#
_entry.id   AF-A0A1D2VKJ1-F1
#
_cell.length_a   1.000
_cell.length_b   1.000
_cell.length_c   1.000
_cell.angle_alpha   90.00
_cell.angle_beta   90.00
_cell.angle_gamma   90.00
#
_symmetry.space_group_name_H-M   'P 1'
#
loop_
_entity.id
_entity.type
_entity.pdbx_description
1 polymer ?
#
loop_
_entity_poly.entity_id
_entity_poly.type
_entity_poly.pdbx_seq_one_letter_code
_entity_poly.pdbx_strand_id
1 'polypeptide(L)'
;MRETFLAFLKKKYSIRAKSSGLDYDKLKRWISICNDKKTVLISIDLEVFERSHSSCTEFGIAIYDPINQKNSPFPDIINLHFLIKENIKLYNTQYVPNNKHRFINGVSYVVDNNSIKLILDTIVNYYQGFTNIAFVGHHFSSDQAFISKSFKFSIDSDKYDIIDTSSIWQMTATGKNALKSKLSYVLYKLGIPGVYLHNGANDAYYTLIAALKLCDPELRINK
;
A
#
# COMPACT_ATOMS: atom_id res chain seq x y z
N MET A 1 14.47 -23.88 -0.25
CA MET A 1 13.66 -22.91 -1.02
C MET A 1 13.98 -21.46 -0.63
N ARG A 2 13.95 -21.07 0.67
CA ARG A 2 14.37 -19.71 1.11
C ARG A 2 15.84 -19.38 0.78
N GLU A 3 16.79 -20.28 1.01
CA GLU A 3 18.20 -20.02 0.71
C GLU A 3 18.47 -19.93 -0.80
N THR A 4 17.85 -20.80 -1.60
CA THR A 4 17.92 -20.78 -3.06
C THR A 4 17.31 -19.50 -3.63
N PHE A 5 16.21 -19.00 -3.05
CA PHE A 5 15.59 -17.73 -3.43
C PHE A 5 16.45 -16.52 -3.06
N LEU A 6 17.01 -16.48 -1.85
CA LEU A 6 17.91 -15.40 -1.43
C LEU A 6 19.20 -15.39 -2.26
N ALA A 7 19.73 -16.55 -2.63
CA ALA A 7 20.88 -16.69 -3.53
C ALA A 7 20.54 -16.24 -4.97
N PHE A 8 19.33 -16.55 -5.46
CA PHE A 8 18.82 -16.06 -6.75
C PHE A 8 18.65 -14.54 -6.75
N LEU A 9 18.04 -13.97 -5.72
CA LEU A 9 17.92 -12.52 -5.56
C LEU A 9 19.29 -11.87 -5.53
N LYS A 10 20.23 -12.46 -4.78
CA LYS A 10 21.62 -12.01 -4.73
C LYS A 10 22.22 -12.06 -6.13
N LYS A 11 22.12 -13.15 -6.88
CA LYS A 11 22.71 -13.28 -8.23
C LYS A 11 22.08 -12.35 -9.28
N LYS A 12 20.74 -12.30 -9.37
CA LYS A 12 20.00 -11.53 -10.39
C LYS A 12 20.03 -10.03 -10.14
N TYR A 13 19.98 -9.60 -8.87
CA TYR A 13 19.91 -8.18 -8.51
C TYR A 13 21.24 -7.59 -8.04
N SER A 14 22.23 -8.36 -7.56
CA SER A 14 23.58 -7.81 -7.24
C SER A 14 24.34 -7.33 -8.48
N ILE A 15 24.12 -7.97 -9.64
CA ILE A 15 24.71 -7.55 -10.91
C ILE A 15 24.11 -6.21 -11.38
N ARG A 16 22.85 -5.91 -11.02
CA ARG A 16 22.14 -4.67 -11.38
C ARG A 16 22.29 -3.54 -10.36
N ALA A 17 22.41 -3.87 -9.08
CA ALA A 17 22.53 -2.90 -8.00
C ALA A 17 23.85 -2.12 -8.06
N LYS A 18 24.95 -2.76 -8.49
CA LYS A 18 26.25 -2.09 -8.68
C LYS A 18 26.23 -0.96 -9.71
N SER A 19 25.23 -0.89 -10.59
CA SER A 19 25.17 0.11 -11.67
C SER A 19 24.05 1.15 -11.52
N SER A 20 23.21 1.12 -10.46
CA SER A 20 21.96 1.90 -10.43
C SER A 20 21.56 2.52 -9.07
N GLY A 21 22.36 2.37 -8.01
CA GLY A 21 22.02 2.96 -6.69
C GLY A 21 20.82 2.29 -6.00
N LEU A 22 20.49 1.06 -6.37
CA LEU A 22 19.41 0.26 -5.78
C LEU A 22 19.71 -0.10 -4.33
N ASP A 23 18.80 0.24 -3.41
CA ASP A 23 18.84 -0.20 -2.02
C ASP A 23 18.35 -1.66 -1.91
N TYR A 24 19.28 -2.58 -2.14
CA TYR A 24 19.02 -4.02 -2.13
C TYR A 24 18.59 -4.54 -0.75
N ASP A 25 19.15 -3.98 0.31
CA ASP A 25 18.84 -4.41 1.68
C ASP A 25 17.42 -4.02 2.06
N LYS A 26 16.98 -2.82 1.67
CA LYS A 26 15.58 -2.39 1.79
C LYS A 26 14.63 -3.29 1.02
N LEU A 27 14.94 -3.61 -0.25
CA LEU A 27 14.10 -4.53 -1.04
C LEU A 27 14.02 -5.91 -0.40
N LYS A 28 15.14 -6.46 0.07
CA LYS A 28 15.18 -7.76 0.76
C LYS A 28 14.37 -7.74 2.05
N ARG A 29 14.45 -6.66 2.83
CA ARG A 29 13.66 -6.44 4.06
C ARG A 29 12.17 -6.45 3.74
N TRP A 30 11.71 -5.68 2.75
CA TRP A 30 10.31 -5.64 2.33
C TRP A 30 9.79 -6.98 1.83
N ILE A 31 10.57 -7.70 1.03
CA ILE A 31 10.22 -9.07 0.61
C ILE A 31 10.09 -9.99 1.82
N SER A 32 11.00 -9.90 2.79
CA SER A 32 10.91 -10.72 4.01
C SER A 32 9.64 -10.43 4.79
N ILE A 33 9.28 -9.16 4.99
CA ILE A 33 8.08 -8.75 5.74
C ILE A 33 6.81 -9.30 5.09
N CYS A 34 6.66 -9.16 3.77
CA CYS A 34 5.46 -9.64 3.09
C CYS A 34 5.29 -11.17 3.12
N ASN A 35 6.38 -11.93 3.32
CA ASN A 35 6.40 -13.39 3.20
C ASN A 35 6.57 -14.14 4.52
N ASP A 36 7.01 -13.50 5.60
CA ASP A 36 7.28 -14.20 6.87
C ASP A 36 6.02 -14.58 7.66
N LYS A 37 4.87 -14.00 7.28
CA LYS A 37 3.55 -14.19 7.92
C LYS A 37 3.58 -13.86 9.42
N LYS A 38 4.41 -12.90 9.81
CA LYS A 38 4.53 -12.40 11.19
C LYS A 38 4.06 -10.96 11.33
N THR A 39 4.20 -10.14 10.28
CA THR A 39 3.91 -8.70 10.34
C THR A 39 2.53 -8.40 9.76
N VAL A 40 1.74 -7.58 10.46
CA VAL A 40 0.47 -7.07 9.92
C VAL A 40 0.77 -5.97 8.92
N LEU A 41 0.14 -6.04 7.74
CA LEU A 41 0.30 -5.05 6.69
C LEU A 41 -0.92 -4.13 6.67
N ILE A 42 -0.71 -2.82 6.83
CA ILE A 42 -1.76 -1.80 6.78
C ILE A 42 -1.52 -0.93 5.57
N SER A 43 -2.30 -1.10 4.52
CA SER A 43 -2.27 -0.22 3.36
C SER A 43 -3.21 0.96 3.54
N ILE A 44 -2.74 2.15 3.19
CA ILE A 44 -3.49 3.40 3.26
C ILE A 44 -3.36 4.11 1.92
N ASP A 45 -4.48 4.66 1.45
CA ASP A 45 -4.53 5.54 0.28
C ASP A 45 -5.59 6.63 0.52
N LEU A 46 -5.30 7.84 0.04
CA LEU A 46 -6.11 9.03 0.27
C LEU A 46 -6.51 9.67 -1.05
N GLU A 47 -7.77 10.07 -1.14
CA GLU A 47 -8.19 11.01 -2.17
C GLU A 47 -8.23 12.43 -1.59
N VAL A 48 -7.55 13.34 -2.28
CA VAL A 48 -7.46 14.77 -1.93
C VAL A 48 -8.12 15.57 -3.04
N PHE A 49 -8.85 16.62 -2.68
CA PHE A 49 -9.58 17.43 -3.63
C PHE A 49 -8.66 18.09 -4.65
N GLU A 50 -8.93 17.87 -5.93
CA GLU A 50 -8.07 18.27 -7.05
C GLU A 50 -7.87 19.79 -7.18
N ARG A 51 -8.77 20.61 -6.61
CA ARG A 51 -8.65 22.08 -6.61
C ARG A 51 -8.07 22.64 -5.31
N SER A 52 -7.93 21.81 -4.27
CA SER A 52 -7.35 22.20 -2.99
C SER A 52 -6.67 21.02 -2.31
N HIS A 53 -5.33 21.03 -2.32
CA HIS A 53 -4.49 19.98 -1.75
C HIS A 53 -4.50 19.92 -0.21
N SER A 54 -5.44 20.60 0.46
CA SER A 54 -5.65 20.55 1.92
C SER A 54 -6.89 19.76 2.33
N SER A 55 -7.76 19.41 1.39
CA SER A 55 -9.06 18.79 1.67
C SER A 55 -9.07 17.33 1.27
N CYS A 56 -8.88 16.43 2.25
CA CYS A 56 -9.09 14.99 2.03
C CYS A 56 -10.58 14.70 1.86
N THR A 57 -10.96 14.02 0.78
CA THR A 57 -12.34 13.64 0.47
C THR A 57 -12.64 12.21 0.90
N GLU A 58 -11.64 11.33 0.83
CA GLU A 58 -11.76 9.91 1.15
C GLU A 58 -10.49 9.39 1.82
N PHE A 59 -10.66 8.45 2.75
CA PHE A 59 -9.59 7.75 3.43
C PHE A 59 -9.83 6.24 3.32
N GLY A 60 -8.93 5.54 2.64
CA GLY A 60 -8.98 4.09 2.46
C GLY A 60 -7.99 3.37 3.36
N ILE A 61 -8.41 2.23 3.91
CA ILE A 61 -7.52 1.31 4.64
C ILE A 61 -7.78 -0.11 4.17
N ALA A 62 -6.72 -0.85 3.88
CA ALA A 62 -6.76 -2.29 3.69
C ALA A 62 -5.78 -2.97 4.66
N ILE A 63 -6.22 -3.98 5.41
CA ILE A 63 -5.43 -4.63 6.45
C ILE A 63 -5.31 -6.11 6.14
N TYR A 64 -4.09 -6.60 6.04
CA TYR A 64 -3.78 -8.02 6.00
C TYR A 64 -3.10 -8.45 7.30
N ASP A 65 -3.82 -9.25 8.10
CA ASP A 65 -3.29 -9.91 9.29
C ASP A 65 -2.97 -11.39 8.97
N PRO A 66 -1.68 -11.73 8.73
CA PRO A 66 -1.32 -13.10 8.41
C PRO A 66 -1.37 -14.06 9.61
N ILE A 67 -1.40 -13.56 10.84
CA ILE A 67 -1.19 -14.38 12.05
C ILE A 67 -2.35 -15.36 12.24
N ASN A 68 -3.57 -14.86 12.04
CA ASN A 68 -4.80 -15.64 12.14
C ASN A 68 -5.18 -16.35 10.85
N GLN A 69 -4.38 -16.20 9.79
CA GLN A 69 -4.68 -16.69 8.44
C GLN A 69 -3.60 -17.65 7.89
N LYS A 70 -2.75 -18.23 8.76
CA LYS A 70 -1.61 -19.06 8.34
C LYS A 70 -1.99 -20.25 7.45
N ASN A 71 -3.18 -20.80 7.66
CA ASN A 71 -3.70 -21.95 6.91
C ASN A 71 -4.65 -21.52 5.78
N SER A 72 -4.91 -20.22 5.61
CA SER A 72 -5.78 -19.74 4.54
C SER A 72 -4.99 -19.73 3.22
N PRO A 73 -5.51 -20.38 2.16
CA PRO A 73 -4.88 -20.33 0.84
C PRO A 73 -5.00 -18.95 0.18
N PHE A 74 -5.95 -18.12 0.63
CA PHE A 74 -6.19 -16.77 0.11
C PHE A 74 -6.06 -15.74 1.25
N PRO A 75 -5.46 -14.56 1.01
CA PRO A 75 -5.43 -13.51 2.01
C PRO A 75 -6.84 -12.96 2.19
N ASP A 76 -7.37 -13.08 3.40
CA ASP A 76 -8.55 -12.34 3.83
C ASP A 76 -8.11 -10.94 4.26
N ILE A 77 -8.72 -9.92 3.68
CA ILE A 77 -8.29 -8.52 3.83
C ILE A 77 -9.46 -7.71 4.34
N ILE A 78 -9.25 -7.05 5.47
CA ILE A 78 -10.22 -6.11 6.02
C ILE A 78 -10.10 -4.82 5.21
N ASN A 79 -11.20 -4.36 4.64
CA ASN A 79 -11.24 -3.13 3.84
C ASN A 79 -12.17 -2.11 4.51
N LEU A 80 -11.66 -0.90 4.72
CA LEU A 80 -12.39 0.20 5.34
C LEU A 80 -12.35 1.40 4.40
N HIS A 81 -13.51 2.00 4.18
CA HIS A 81 -13.64 3.19 3.36
C HIS A 81 -14.35 4.29 4.14
N PHE A 82 -13.67 5.42 4.30
CA PHE A 82 -14.19 6.57 5.01
C PHE A 82 -14.37 7.75 4.07
N LEU A 83 -15.56 8.35 4.07
CA LEU A 83 -15.85 9.60 3.40
C LEU A 83 -15.78 10.72 4.44
N ILE A 84 -14.97 11.76 4.17
CA ILE A 84 -14.79 12.87 5.09
C ILE A 84 -16.01 13.80 5.01
N LYS A 85 -16.76 13.87 6.10
CA LYS A 85 -18.05 14.56 6.19
C LYS A 85 -17.96 16.04 5.80
N GLU A 86 -16.91 16.73 6.25
CA GLU A 86 -16.66 18.15 5.97
C GLU A 86 -16.44 18.40 4.47
N ASN A 87 -15.92 17.40 3.76
CA ASN A 87 -15.58 17.45 2.33
C ASN A 87 -16.49 16.54 1.49
N ILE A 88 -17.65 16.14 2.02
CA ILE A 88 -18.49 15.11 1.40
C ILE A 88 -18.99 15.52 0.00
N LYS A 89 -19.23 16.82 -0.20
CA LYS A 89 -19.71 17.40 -1.47
C LYS A 89 -18.58 17.72 -2.46
N LEU A 90 -17.31 17.50 -2.10
CA LEU A 90 -16.18 17.69 -2.99
C LEU A 90 -15.96 16.41 -3.81
N TYR A 91 -15.80 16.58 -5.12
CA TYR A 91 -15.64 15.50 -6.09
C TYR A 91 -14.49 15.81 -7.03
N ASN A 92 -13.63 14.81 -7.25
CA ASN A 92 -12.59 14.86 -8.27
C ASN A 92 -13.19 14.39 -9.60
N THR A 93 -13.06 15.21 -10.65
CA THR A 93 -13.63 14.94 -11.97
C THR A 93 -12.76 15.44 -13.12
N GLN A 94 -11.86 16.37 -12.86
CA GLN A 94 -11.06 17.04 -13.88
C GLN A 94 -9.88 16.19 -14.34
N TYR A 95 -9.16 15.57 -13.40
CA TYR A 95 -7.93 14.82 -13.72
C TYR A 95 -8.10 13.30 -13.59
N VAL A 96 -9.07 12.87 -12.77
CA VAL A 96 -9.34 11.46 -12.47
C VAL A 96 -10.84 11.19 -12.50
N PRO A 97 -11.27 9.96 -12.82
CA PRO A 97 -12.68 9.57 -12.73
C PRO A 97 -13.23 9.70 -11.31
N ASN A 98 -14.48 10.13 -11.17
CA ASN A 98 -15.17 10.17 -9.88
C ASN A 98 -15.65 8.75 -9.48
N ASN A 99 -14.82 8.04 -8.73
CA ASN A 99 -15.15 6.71 -8.19
C ASN A 99 -15.43 6.73 -6.68
N LYS A 100 -15.64 7.92 -6.08
CA LYS A 100 -15.88 8.12 -4.64
C LYS A 100 -16.93 7.19 -4.03
N HIS A 101 -17.99 6.87 -4.77
CA HIS A 101 -19.08 6.00 -4.28
C HIS A 101 -19.05 4.59 -4.88
N ARG A 102 -17.91 4.16 -5.45
CA ARG A 102 -17.74 2.86 -6.10
C ARG A 102 -16.75 1.97 -5.34
N PHE A 103 -16.92 1.90 -4.02
CA PHE A 103 -16.16 0.99 -3.18
C PHE A 103 -16.62 -0.46 -3.42
N ILE A 104 -15.69 -1.35 -3.82
CA ILE A 104 -16.04 -2.71 -4.27
C ILE A 104 -16.09 -3.75 -3.15
N ASN A 105 -15.45 -3.45 -2.01
CA ASN A 105 -15.23 -4.43 -0.94
C ASN A 105 -16.04 -4.11 0.33
N GLY A 106 -17.18 -3.41 0.21
CA GLY A 106 -18.06 -3.15 1.35
C GLY A 106 -18.85 -1.85 1.24
N VAL A 107 -19.00 -1.17 2.38
CA VAL A 107 -19.75 0.08 2.51
C VAL A 107 -18.83 1.23 2.92
N SER A 108 -19.17 2.43 2.48
CA SER A 108 -18.47 3.65 2.84
C SER A 108 -19.08 4.25 4.11
N TYR A 109 -18.24 4.58 5.09
CA TYR A 109 -18.66 5.23 6.34
C TYR A 109 -18.39 6.73 6.27
N VAL A 110 -19.39 7.54 6.58
CA VAL A 110 -19.20 8.99 6.70
C VAL A 110 -18.67 9.29 8.10
N VAL A 111 -17.51 9.93 8.18
CA VAL A 111 -16.85 10.27 9.45
C VAL A 111 -16.43 11.73 9.48
N ASP A 112 -16.38 12.31 10.67
CA ASP A 112 -15.76 13.62 10.86
C ASP A 112 -14.24 13.49 10.65
N ASN A 113 -13.59 14.53 10.13
CA ASN A 113 -12.16 14.55 9.85
C ASN A 113 -11.33 14.17 11.10
N ASN A 114 -11.76 14.67 12.28
CA ASN A 114 -11.11 14.40 13.56
C ASN A 114 -11.17 12.92 13.99
N SER A 115 -12.09 12.12 13.44
CA SER A 115 -12.22 10.70 13.77
C SER A 115 -11.11 9.85 13.15
N ILE A 116 -10.48 10.31 12.06
CA ILE A 116 -9.43 9.55 11.36
C ILE A 116 -8.25 9.22 12.28
N LYS A 117 -7.82 10.19 13.09
CA LYS A 117 -6.74 9.94 14.05
C LYS A 117 -7.11 8.84 15.03
N LEU A 118 -8.32 8.90 15.61
CA LEU A 118 -8.80 7.92 16.56
C LEU A 118 -8.89 6.52 15.94
N ILE A 119 -9.36 6.42 14.68
CA ILE A 119 -9.41 5.16 13.93
C ILE A 119 -8.00 4.58 13.76
N LEU A 120 -7.05 5.39 13.29
CA LEU A 120 -5.66 4.95 13.11
C LEU A 120 -5.01 4.53 14.42
N ASP A 121 -5.15 5.33 15.48
CA ASP A 121 -4.67 5.00 16.82
C ASP A 121 -5.26 3.66 17.29
N THR A 122 -6.58 3.47 17.10
CA THR A 122 -7.28 2.24 17.52
C THR A 122 -6.74 1.01 16.80
N ILE A 123 -6.63 1.08 15.48
CA ILE A 123 -6.11 -0.02 14.65
C ILE A 123 -4.67 -0.35 15.05
N VAL A 124 -3.82 0.67 15.18
CA VAL A 124 -2.40 0.48 15.47
C VAL A 124 -2.18 -0.03 16.89
N ASN A 125 -2.87 0.54 17.89
CA ASN A 125 -2.77 0.08 19.27
C ASN A 125 -3.25 -1.37 19.42
N TYR A 126 -4.32 -1.75 18.69
CA TYR A 126 -4.79 -3.13 18.67
C TYR A 126 -3.68 -4.08 18.21
N TYR A 127 -3.07 -3.85 17.04
CA TYR A 127 -2.06 -4.78 16.51
C TYR A 127 -0.71 -4.70 17.21
N GLN A 128 -0.30 -3.52 17.71
CA GLN A 128 0.96 -3.35 18.47
C GLN A 128 1.01 -4.20 19.73
N GLY A 129 -0.14 -4.52 20.33
CA GLY A 129 -0.20 -5.42 21.49
C GLY A 129 0.22 -6.86 21.18
N PHE A 130 0.25 -7.26 19.91
CA PHE A 130 0.43 -8.67 19.51
C PHE A 130 1.51 -8.89 18.45
N THR A 131 1.82 -7.89 17.61
CA THR A 131 2.80 -8.05 16.54
C THR A 131 3.38 -6.73 15.99
N ASN A 132 4.35 -6.87 15.08
CA ASN A 132 4.88 -5.79 14.26
C ASN A 132 3.85 -5.34 13.21
N ILE A 133 3.95 -4.06 12.84
CA ILE A 133 3.13 -3.43 11.81
C ILE A 133 4.04 -2.88 10.72
N ALA A 134 3.65 -3.08 9.46
CA ALA A 134 4.21 -2.39 8.32
C ALA A 134 3.12 -1.61 7.57
N PHE A 135 3.38 -0.35 7.27
CA PHE A 135 2.51 0.45 6.40
C PHE A 135 2.85 0.19 4.95
N VAL A 136 1.83 0.16 4.10
CA VAL A 136 1.96 -0.13 2.67
C VAL A 136 1.30 0.98 1.85
N GLY A 137 2.04 1.55 0.90
CA GLY A 137 1.49 2.56 0.02
C GLY A 137 2.06 2.51 -1.39
N HIS A 138 1.64 3.47 -2.20
CA HIS A 138 2.07 3.61 -3.59
C HIS A 138 2.44 5.08 -3.85
N HIS A 139 3.74 5.40 -3.86
CA HIS A 139 4.21 6.80 -3.70
C HIS A 139 3.80 7.39 -2.35
N PHE A 140 3.97 6.62 -1.28
CA PHE A 140 3.34 6.84 0.03
C PHE A 140 3.77 8.11 0.77
N SER A 141 4.90 8.72 0.38
CA SER A 141 5.45 9.88 1.09
C SER A 141 4.51 11.08 1.10
N SER A 142 3.73 11.30 0.04
CA SER A 142 2.71 12.36 -0.01
C SER A 142 1.58 12.11 0.97
N ASP A 143 1.08 10.87 1.03
CA ASP A 143 0.00 10.50 1.94
C ASP A 143 0.47 10.56 3.38
N GLN A 144 1.65 10.03 3.68
CA GLN A 144 2.27 10.11 4.99
C GLN A 144 2.41 11.56 5.47
N ALA A 145 2.88 12.47 4.61
CA ALA A 145 3.00 13.89 4.93
C ALA A 145 1.62 14.53 5.18
N PHE A 146 0.63 14.18 4.36
CA PHE A 146 -0.74 14.64 4.54
C PHE A 146 -1.34 14.15 5.86
N ILE A 147 -1.18 12.87 6.20
CA ILE A 147 -1.71 12.25 7.42
C ILE A 147 -1.12 12.93 8.66
N SER A 148 0.20 13.13 8.67
CA SER A 148 0.88 13.83 9.77
C SER A 148 0.38 15.26 9.93
N LYS A 149 0.28 16.01 8.83
CA LYS A 149 -0.11 17.43 8.85
C LYS A 149 -1.58 17.62 9.21
N SER A 150 -2.47 16.86 8.57
CA SER A 150 -3.93 17.07 8.61
C SER A 150 -4.59 16.30 9.75
N PHE A 151 -4.23 15.02 9.92
CA PHE A 151 -4.86 14.14 10.92
C PHE A 151 -4.04 14.00 12.22
N LYS A 152 -2.85 14.61 12.29
CA LYS A 152 -1.97 14.57 13.47
C LYS A 152 -1.60 13.14 13.89
N PHE A 153 -1.51 12.24 12.93
CA PHE A 153 -1.05 10.87 13.14
C PHE A 153 0.33 10.69 12.49
N SER A 154 1.31 10.20 13.25
CA SER A 154 2.67 10.00 12.74
C SER A 154 2.89 8.55 12.37
N ILE A 155 3.17 8.32 11.08
CA ILE A 155 3.75 7.07 10.59
C ILE A 155 5.26 7.29 10.54
N ASP A 156 5.96 6.86 11.58
CA ASP A 156 7.40 7.06 11.73
C ASP A 156 8.17 5.82 11.23
N SER A 157 9.17 6.03 10.38
CA SER A 157 10.05 4.96 9.90
C SER A 157 10.92 4.34 10.99
N ASP A 158 11.14 5.04 12.10
CA ASP A 158 11.85 4.50 13.26
C ASP A 158 10.97 3.50 14.04
N LYS A 159 9.64 3.61 13.91
CA LYS A 159 8.66 2.77 14.60
C LYS A 159 8.04 1.68 13.71
N TYR A 160 7.89 1.95 12.41
CA TYR A 160 7.20 1.08 11.47
C TYR A 160 8.02 0.86 10.21
N ASP A 161 7.98 -0.35 9.67
CA ASP A 161 8.40 -0.53 8.29
C ASP A 161 7.40 0.16 7.35
N ILE A 162 7.91 0.86 6.35
CA ILE A 162 7.10 1.51 5.32
C ILE A 162 7.46 0.87 3.98
N ILE A 163 6.49 0.18 3.39
CA ILE A 163 6.62 -0.55 2.13
C ILE A 163 5.99 0.29 1.02
N ASP A 164 6.82 0.79 0.10
CA ASP A 164 6.33 1.52 -1.07
C ASP A 164 6.36 0.63 -2.31
N THR A 165 5.17 0.30 -2.82
CA THR A 165 5.01 -0.58 -3.98
C THR A 165 5.53 0.04 -5.28
N SER A 166 5.49 1.36 -5.41
CA SER A 166 6.06 2.06 -6.56
C SER A 166 7.58 1.94 -6.55
N SER A 167 8.19 1.97 -5.36
CA SER A 167 9.63 1.73 -5.16
C SER A 167 10.00 0.28 -5.45
N ILE A 168 9.24 -0.69 -4.94
CA ILE A 168 9.46 -2.11 -5.26
C ILE A 168 9.40 -2.34 -6.78
N TRP A 169 8.41 -1.76 -7.44
CA TRP A 169 8.27 -1.86 -8.90
C TRP A 169 9.49 -1.26 -9.61
N GLN A 170 9.88 -0.03 -9.27
CA GLN A 170 11.04 0.64 -9.86
C GLN A 170 12.34 -0.14 -9.66
N MET A 171 12.51 -0.77 -8.50
CA MET A 171 13.68 -1.58 -8.18
C MET A 171 13.74 -2.91 -8.96
N THR A 172 12.61 -3.40 -9.45
CA THR A 172 12.49 -4.76 -10.00
C THR A 172 12.17 -4.81 -11.48
N ALA A 173 11.49 -3.79 -12.01
CA ALA A 173 11.14 -3.66 -13.41
C ALA A 173 12.37 -3.32 -14.27
N THR A 174 12.28 -3.62 -15.57
CA THR A 174 13.43 -3.51 -16.49
C THR A 174 13.22 -2.42 -17.53
N GLY A 175 14.29 -1.70 -17.87
CA GLY A 175 14.29 -0.68 -18.90
C GLY A 175 13.24 0.41 -18.68
N LYS A 176 12.57 0.85 -19.75
CA LYS A 176 11.54 1.90 -19.72
C LYS A 176 10.33 1.57 -18.84
N ASN A 177 10.14 0.30 -18.44
CA ASN A 177 9.04 -0.10 -17.57
C ASN A 177 9.22 0.37 -16.12
N ALA A 178 10.47 0.49 -15.65
CA ALA A 178 10.75 0.98 -14.30
C ALA A 178 10.24 2.42 -14.12
N LEU A 179 10.30 3.25 -15.17
CA LEU A 179 9.82 4.63 -15.15
C LEU A 179 8.28 4.76 -15.11
N LYS A 180 7.55 3.67 -15.39
CA LYS A 180 6.09 3.64 -15.36
C LYS A 180 5.63 3.00 -14.06
N SER A 181 5.44 3.82 -13.03
CA SER A 181 5.11 3.37 -11.68
C SER A 181 3.75 3.88 -11.21
N LYS A 182 2.79 4.15 -12.11
CA LYS A 182 1.39 4.40 -11.72
C LYS A 182 0.74 3.10 -11.25
N LEU A 183 -0.15 3.17 -10.26
CA LEU A 183 -0.80 1.99 -9.69
C LEU A 183 -1.49 1.16 -10.77
N SER A 184 -2.30 1.80 -11.62
CA SER A 184 -2.98 1.16 -12.76
C SER A 184 -2.04 0.37 -13.67
N TYR A 185 -0.85 0.91 -13.94
CA TYR A 185 0.15 0.25 -14.76
C TYR A 185 0.80 -0.94 -14.06
N VAL A 186 1.11 -0.79 -12.77
CA VAL A 186 1.67 -1.88 -11.95
C VAL A 186 0.67 -3.02 -11.86
N LEU A 187 -0.60 -2.75 -11.58
CA LEU A 187 -1.68 -3.74 -11.55
C LEU A 187 -1.81 -4.47 -12.89
N TYR A 188 -1.84 -3.72 -14.00
CA TYR A 188 -1.86 -4.30 -15.35
C TYR A 188 -0.68 -5.27 -15.58
N LYS A 189 0.54 -4.87 -15.22
CA LYS A 189 1.74 -5.73 -15.37
C LYS A 189 1.76 -6.92 -14.42
N LEU A 190 0.98 -6.87 -13.36
CA LEU A 190 0.77 -7.98 -12.44
C LEU A 190 -0.44 -8.84 -12.84
N GLY A 191 -1.16 -8.50 -13.92
CA GLY A 191 -2.38 -9.21 -14.31
C GLY A 191 -3.50 -9.08 -13.28
N ILE A 192 -3.55 -7.96 -12.54
CA ILE A 192 -4.60 -7.65 -11.58
C ILE A 192 -5.56 -6.66 -12.26
N PRO A 193 -6.85 -6.99 -12.43
CA PRO A 193 -7.83 -6.05 -12.98
C PRO A 193 -8.18 -4.99 -11.93
N GLY A 194 -7.57 -3.82 -12.04
CA GLY A 194 -7.88 -2.65 -11.20
C GLY A 194 -9.15 -1.96 -11.69
N VAL A 195 -10.28 -2.17 -11.02
CA VAL A 195 -11.55 -1.50 -11.33
C VAL A 195 -11.82 -0.38 -10.32
N TYR A 196 -12.44 0.71 -10.79
CA TYR A 196 -12.79 1.86 -9.97
C TYR A 196 -11.61 2.42 -9.13
N LEU A 197 -10.42 2.50 -9.75
CA LEU A 197 -9.29 3.26 -9.21
C LEU A 197 -9.67 4.73 -9.04
N HIS A 198 -9.00 5.46 -8.16
CA HIS A 198 -9.43 6.75 -7.62
C HIS A 198 -10.65 6.64 -6.71
N ASN A 199 -10.65 5.56 -5.94
CA ASN A 199 -11.46 5.36 -4.74
C ASN A 199 -10.48 4.89 -3.68
N GLY A 200 -10.27 5.70 -2.63
CA GLY A 200 -9.14 5.47 -1.73
C GLY A 200 -9.12 4.07 -1.09
N ALA A 201 -10.27 3.47 -0.81
CA ALA A 201 -10.30 2.11 -0.25
C ALA A 201 -10.01 1.02 -1.29
N ASN A 202 -10.48 1.17 -2.52
CA ASN A 202 -10.10 0.28 -3.62
C ASN A 202 -8.59 0.38 -3.88
N ASP A 203 -8.04 1.59 -3.90
CA ASP A 203 -6.62 1.81 -4.17
C ASP A 203 -5.73 1.28 -3.04
N ALA A 204 -6.13 1.44 -1.77
CA ALA A 204 -5.48 0.78 -0.64
C ALA A 204 -5.50 -0.76 -0.77
N TYR A 205 -6.66 -1.34 -1.13
CA TYR A 205 -6.78 -2.77 -1.37
C TYR A 205 -5.84 -3.25 -2.49
N TYR A 206 -5.90 -2.60 -3.64
CA TYR A 206 -5.08 -2.97 -4.79
C TYR A 206 -3.59 -2.77 -4.53
N THR A 207 -3.22 -1.74 -3.78
CA THR A 207 -1.86 -1.49 -3.33
C THR A 207 -1.36 -2.63 -2.43
N LEU A 208 -2.17 -3.08 -1.48
CA LEU A 208 -1.84 -4.22 -0.63
C LEU A 208 -1.67 -5.52 -1.42
N ILE A 209 -2.59 -5.82 -2.34
CA ILE A 209 -2.49 -6.98 -3.23
C ILE A 209 -1.24 -6.87 -4.13
N ALA A 210 -0.96 -5.68 -4.66
CA ALA A 210 0.24 -5.43 -5.44
C ALA A 210 1.51 -5.65 -4.61
N ALA A 211 1.55 -5.22 -3.35
CA ALA A 211 2.68 -5.47 -2.46
C ALA A 211 2.92 -6.96 -2.24
N LEU A 212 1.87 -7.73 -1.92
CA LEU A 212 1.96 -9.18 -1.77
C LEU A 212 2.47 -9.84 -3.05
N LYS A 213 1.91 -9.48 -4.20
CA LYS A 213 2.26 -10.06 -5.50
C LYS A 213 3.64 -9.63 -5.99
N LEU A 214 4.04 -8.39 -5.73
CA LEU A 214 5.39 -7.91 -6.03
C LEU A 214 6.41 -8.60 -5.14
N CYS A 215 6.11 -8.92 -3.89
CA CYS A 215 7.03 -9.58 -2.97
C CYS A 215 7.02 -11.12 -3.09
N ASP A 216 6.12 -11.70 -3.88
CA ASP A 216 6.05 -13.14 -4.12
C ASP A 216 7.36 -13.67 -4.77
N PRO A 217 8.05 -14.63 -4.14
CA PRO A 217 9.24 -15.27 -4.67
C PRO A 217 9.05 -15.93 -6.04
N GLU A 218 7.94 -16.63 -6.27
CA GLU A 218 7.72 -17.41 -7.48
C GLU A 218 7.53 -16.51 -8.69
N LEU A 219 6.74 -15.44 -8.54
CA LEU A 219 6.54 -14.43 -9.58
C LEU A 219 7.82 -13.68 -9.92
N ARG A 220 8.77 -13.57 -8.99
CA ARG A 220 10.08 -12.94 -9.23
C ARG A 220 11.07 -13.86 -9.96
N ILE A 221 10.94 -15.17 -9.76
CA ILE A 221 11.75 -16.17 -10.46
C ILE A 221 11.31 -16.26 -11.93
N ASN A 222 10.00 -16.25 -12.18
CA ASN A 222 9.40 -16.47 -13.51
C ASN A 222 9.27 -15.20 -14.39
N LYS A 223 9.74 -14.05 -13.94
CA LYS A 223 9.85 -12.79 -14.72
C LYS A 223 11.25 -12.57 -15.26
#